data_AF-A0A966KK33-F1
#
_entry.id   AF-A0A966KK33-F1
#
_cell.length_a   1.000
_cell.length_b   1.000
_cell.length_c   1.000
_cell.angle_alpha   90.00
_cell.angle_beta   90.00
_cell.angle_gamma   90.00
#
_symmetry.space_group_name_H-M   'P 1'
#
loop_
_entity.id
_entity.type
_entity.pdbx_description
1 polymer ?
#
loop_
_entity_poly.entity_id
_entity_poly.type
_entity_poly.pdbx_seq_one_letter_code
_entity_poly.pdbx_strand_id
1 'polypeptide(L)'
;SAGEKMLISSPEKISEFIFKIPKGSYLSIKELRRGLALKAGADNTCPVTTGIFLRMAIEQHKDDENFPYWRVVDEKHPVVKKLNLDGNQIKMRRVDEGIPY
;
A
#
# COMPACT_ATOMS: atom_id res chain seq x y z
N SER A 1 29.66 3.76 4.85
CA SER A 1 29.17 2.58 5.57
C SER A 1 28.88 1.48 4.56
N ALA A 2 29.20 0.22 4.87
CA ALA A 2 28.97 -0.93 4.00
C ALA A 2 27.51 -1.00 3.52
N GLY A 3 27.30 -1.42 2.27
CA GLY A 3 26.10 -1.17 1.47
C GLY A 3 24.77 -1.54 2.12
N GLU A 4 23.82 -0.60 2.08
CA GLU A 4 22.43 -0.83 2.48
C GLU A 4 21.83 -1.97 1.67
N LYS A 5 21.27 -2.97 2.35
CA LYS A 5 20.48 -4.01 1.69
C LYS A 5 19.13 -3.41 1.30
N MET A 6 18.95 -3.16 0.02
CA MET A 6 17.70 -2.64 -0.54
C MET A 6 16.80 -3.78 -1.00
N LEU A 7 15.61 -3.89 -0.43
CA LEU A 7 14.58 -4.82 -0.89
C LEU A 7 13.94 -4.32 -2.18
N ILE A 8 13.99 -5.15 -3.21
CA ILE A 8 13.07 -5.10 -4.35
C ILE A 8 11.90 -6.03 -3.99
N SER A 9 10.74 -5.46 -3.66
CA SER A 9 9.53 -6.24 -3.36
C SER A 9 8.94 -6.85 -4.64
N SER A 10 7.76 -7.44 -4.55
CA SER A 10 6.90 -7.76 -5.68
C SER A 10 5.48 -7.24 -5.42
N PRO A 11 4.59 -7.16 -6.44
CA PRO A 11 3.19 -6.85 -6.24
C PRO A 11 2.52 -7.78 -5.22
N GLU A 12 2.79 -9.09 -5.29
CA GLU A 12 2.20 -10.11 -4.44
C GLU A 12 2.56 -9.89 -2.96
N LYS A 13 3.84 -9.59 -2.68
CA LYS A 13 4.30 -9.25 -1.32
C LYS A 13 3.65 -7.97 -0.78
N ILE A 14 3.35 -7.01 -1.65
CA ILE A 14 2.62 -5.79 -1.25
C ILE A 14 1.16 -6.15 -0.95
N SER A 15 0.49 -6.93 -1.81
CA SER A 15 -0.88 -7.38 -1.58
C SER A 15 -1.00 -8.14 -0.26
N GLU A 16 -0.15 -9.14 -0.02
CA GLU A 16 -0.11 -9.90 1.24
C GLU A 16 0.11 -9.01 2.46
N PHE A 17 0.93 -7.96 2.32
CA PHE A 17 1.15 -7.01 3.40
C PHE A 17 -0.11 -6.20 3.67
N ILE A 18 -0.76 -5.68 2.63
CA ILE A 18 -1.99 -4.88 2.72
C ILE A 18 -3.14 -5.69 3.35
N PHE A 19 -3.33 -6.95 2.94
CA PHE A 19 -4.33 -7.85 3.54
C PHE A 19 -4.15 -8.03 5.06
N LYS A 20 -2.91 -7.93 5.55
CA LYS A 20 -2.58 -8.10 6.98
C LYS A 20 -2.74 -6.81 7.80
N ILE A 21 -3.00 -5.66 7.18
CA ILE A 21 -3.24 -4.42 7.93
C ILE A 21 -4.59 -4.55 8.63
N PRO A 22 -4.67 -4.45 9.97
CA PRO A 22 -5.93 -4.61 10.69
C PRO A 22 -6.98 -3.56 10.31
N LYS A 23 -8.26 -3.90 10.46
CA LYS A 23 -9.37 -2.95 10.32
C LYS A 23 -9.20 -1.77 11.29
N GLY A 24 -9.40 -0.55 10.81
CA GLY A 24 -9.21 0.68 11.59
C GLY A 24 -7.75 1.12 11.72
N SER A 25 -6.80 0.36 11.15
CA SER A 25 -5.40 0.77 11.04
C SER A 25 -5.09 1.26 9.64
N TYR A 26 -4.14 2.19 9.53
CA TYR A 26 -3.64 2.67 8.25
C TYR A 26 -2.13 2.91 8.32
N LEU A 27 -1.49 2.93 7.16
CA LEU A 27 -0.06 3.18 7.03
C LEU A 27 0.19 4.19 5.92
N SER A 28 1.13 5.09 6.13
CA SER A 28 1.73 5.87 5.05
C SER A 28 2.57 4.97 4.13
N ILE A 29 2.86 5.46 2.92
CA ILE A 29 3.80 4.79 2.00
C ILE A 29 5.17 4.57 2.65
N LYS A 30 5.63 5.51 3.50
CA LYS A 30 6.89 5.39 4.22
C LYS A 30 6.86 4.23 5.22
N GLU A 31 5.76 4.07 5.94
CA GLU A 31 5.58 2.97 6.91
C GLU A 31 5.40 1.62 6.23
N LEU A 32 4.66 1.55 5.12
CA LEU A 32 4.57 0.36 4.27
C LEU A 32 5.97 -0.11 3.86
N ARG A 33 6.80 0.80 3.33
CA ARG A 33 8.17 0.50 2.91
C ARG A 33 9.01 -0.03 4.06
N ARG A 34 8.97 0.64 5.22
CA ARG A 34 9.70 0.20 6.42
C ARG A 34 9.24 -1.19 6.87
N GLY A 35 7.93 -1.44 6.89
CA GLY A 35 7.35 -2.73 7.26
C GLY A 35 7.78 -3.86 6.32
N LEU A 36 7.83 -3.61 5.02
CA LEU A 36 8.31 -4.57 4.01
C LEU A 36 9.81 -4.87 4.19
N ALA A 37 10.63 -3.84 4.41
CA ALA A 37 12.07 -4.00 4.62
C ALA A 37 12.35 -4.83 5.89
N LEU A 38 11.69 -4.50 7.01
CA LEU A 38 11.81 -5.22 8.28
C LEU A 38 11.44 -6.70 8.14
N LYS A 39 10.33 -7.01 7.45
CA LYS A 39 9.93 -8.41 7.19
C LYS A 39 10.92 -9.20 6.34
N ALA A 40 11.70 -8.52 5.51
CA ALA A 40 12.69 -9.14 4.62
C ALA A 40 14.13 -9.10 5.17
N GLY A 41 14.36 -8.56 6.37
CA GLY A 41 15.71 -8.37 6.92
C GLY A 41 16.56 -7.39 6.12
N ALA A 42 15.93 -6.41 5.49
CA ALA A 42 16.54 -5.37 4.67
C ALA A 42 16.50 -4.01 5.39
N ASP A 43 17.41 -3.10 5.04
CA ASP A 43 17.49 -1.77 5.65
C ASP A 43 16.39 -0.85 5.10
N ASN A 44 16.04 -1.01 3.82
CA ASN A 44 15.04 -0.20 3.15
C ASN A 44 14.43 -0.92 1.92
N THR A 45 13.40 -0.32 1.32
CA THR A 45 12.92 -0.70 -0.01
C THR A 45 13.24 0.38 -1.04
N CYS A 46 13.33 -0.03 -2.31
CA CYS A 46 13.43 0.92 -3.40
C CYS A 46 12.12 1.73 -3.53
N PRO A 47 12.15 3.09 -3.44
CA PRO A 47 10.96 3.93 -3.50
C PRO A 47 10.24 3.82 -4.85
N VAL A 48 11.02 3.75 -5.94
CA VAL A 48 10.49 3.70 -7.31
C VAL A 48 9.73 2.40 -7.54
N THR A 49 10.35 1.26 -7.24
CA THR A 49 9.69 -0.04 -7.46
C THR A 49 8.53 -0.27 -6.49
N THR A 50 8.59 0.27 -5.25
CA THR A 50 7.44 0.19 -4.33
C THR A 50 6.22 0.88 -4.92
N GLY A 51 6.37 2.07 -5.51
CA GLY A 51 5.25 2.77 -6.14
C GLY A 51 4.66 2.02 -7.33
N ILE A 52 5.52 1.41 -8.17
CA ILE A 52 5.10 0.58 -9.31
C ILE A 52 4.34 -0.66 -8.82
N PHE A 53 4.91 -1.40 -7.88
CA PHE A 53 4.31 -2.64 -7.38
C PHE A 53 3.05 -2.39 -6.55
N LEU A 54 2.94 -1.27 -5.84
CA LEU A 54 1.71 -0.87 -5.18
C LEU A 54 0.58 -0.63 -6.20
N ARG A 55 0.88 0.06 -7.30
CA ARG A 55 -0.08 0.25 -8.39
C ARG A 55 -0.52 -1.10 -8.97
N MET A 56 0.43 -1.99 -9.27
CA MET A 56 0.14 -3.33 -9.81
C MET A 56 -0.71 -4.16 -8.84
N ALA A 57 -0.39 -4.14 -7.54
CA ALA A 57 -1.17 -4.83 -6.52
C ALA A 57 -2.63 -4.34 -6.49
N ILE A 58 -2.84 -3.02 -6.53
CA ILE A 58 -4.20 -2.45 -6.58
C ILE A 58 -4.90 -2.82 -7.88
N GLU A 59 -4.23 -2.76 -9.02
CA GLU A 59 -4.81 -3.11 -10.32
C GLU A 59 -5.24 -4.58 -10.40
N GLN A 60 -4.46 -5.49 -9.81
CA GLN A 60 -4.76 -6.93 -9.75
C GLN A 60 -5.97 -7.25 -8.85
N HIS A 61 -6.22 -6.44 -7.82
CA HIS A 61 -7.27 -6.67 -6.82
C HIS A 61 -8.38 -5.60 -6.81
N LYS A 62 -8.45 -4.72 -7.83
CA LYS A 62 -9.38 -3.58 -7.83
C LYS A 62 -10.86 -4.00 -7.78
N ASP A 63 -11.16 -5.21 -8.26
CA ASP A 63 -12.51 -5.80 -8.29
C ASP A 63 -12.75 -6.72 -7.07
N ASP A 64 -11.77 -6.87 -6.16
CA ASP A 64 -11.89 -7.61 -4.90
C ASP A 64 -12.24 -6.65 -3.76
N GLU A 65 -13.49 -6.68 -3.30
CA GLU A 65 -13.98 -5.84 -2.21
C GLU A 65 -13.28 -6.09 -0.87
N ASN A 66 -12.61 -7.23 -0.70
CA ASN A 66 -11.89 -7.57 0.52
C ASN A 66 -10.46 -7.02 0.54
N PHE A 67 -9.95 -6.47 -0.57
CA PHE A 67 -8.59 -5.93 -0.63
C PHE A 67 -8.52 -4.52 -0.02
N PRO A 68 -7.95 -4.34 1.18
CA PRO A 68 -8.11 -3.10 1.95
C PRO A 68 -7.09 -2.02 1.57
N TYR A 69 -6.93 -1.73 0.28
CA TYR A 69 -5.94 -0.78 -0.20
C TYR A 69 -6.15 0.65 0.31
N TRP A 70 -7.38 0.99 0.71
CA TRP A 70 -7.70 2.27 1.37
C TRP A 70 -6.93 2.46 2.69
N ARG A 71 -6.43 1.39 3.32
CA ARG A 71 -5.58 1.49 4.52
C ARG A 71 -4.16 1.98 4.22
N VAL A 72 -3.80 2.14 2.94
CA VAL A 72 -2.49 2.66 2.50
C VAL A 72 -2.64 3.88 1.60
N VAL A 73 -3.73 3.95 0.83
CA VAL A 73 -3.97 4.95 -0.20
C VAL A 73 -5.22 5.76 0.18
N ASP A 74 -5.10 7.09 0.18
CA ASP A 74 -6.23 8.00 0.37
C ASP A 74 -6.84 8.41 -0.99
N GLU A 75 -7.97 9.13 -0.97
CA GLU A 75 -8.66 9.56 -2.18
C GLU A 75 -7.85 10.57 -3.01
N LYS A 76 -6.86 11.23 -2.40
CA LYS A 76 -6.00 12.24 -3.04
C LYS A 76 -4.74 11.61 -3.66
N HIS A 77 -4.44 10.35 -3.34
CA HIS A 77 -3.21 9.71 -3.75
C HIS A 77 -3.16 9.56 -5.29
N PRO A 78 -2.01 9.80 -5.94
CA PRO A 78 -1.92 9.81 -7.40
C PRO A 78 -2.35 8.50 -8.10
N VAL A 79 -2.30 7.37 -7.38
CA VAL A 79 -2.73 6.07 -7.92
C VAL A 79 -4.23 6.02 -8.22
N VAL A 80 -5.04 6.78 -7.48
CA VAL A 80 -6.50 6.86 -7.66
C VAL A 80 -6.82 7.32 -9.07
N LYS A 81 -6.21 8.44 -9.50
CA LYS A 81 -6.35 8.94 -10.88
C LYS A 81 -5.76 7.98 -11.91
N LYS A 82 -4.58 7.39 -11.64
CA LYS A 82 -3.89 6.49 -12.59
C LYS A 82 -4.67 5.21 -12.89
N LEU A 83 -5.42 4.71 -11.93
CA LEU A 83 -6.21 3.49 -12.06
C LEU A 83 -7.72 3.76 -12.20
N ASN A 84 -8.12 5.04 -12.31
CA ASN A 84 -9.52 5.46 -12.38
C ASN A 84 -10.38 4.87 -11.23
N LEU A 85 -9.83 4.88 -10.02
CA LEU A 85 -10.53 4.39 -8.82
C LEU A 85 -11.54 5.44 -8.33
N ASP A 86 -12.62 4.98 -7.72
CA ASP A 86 -13.59 5.87 -7.10
C ASP A 86 -13.06 6.40 -5.75
N GLY A 87 -12.61 7.65 -5.76
CA GLY A 87 -12.13 8.34 -4.55
C GLY A 87 -13.20 8.47 -3.46
N ASN A 88 -14.49 8.55 -3.80
CA ASN A 88 -15.56 8.61 -2.81
C ASN A 88 -15.71 7.27 -2.09
N GLN A 89 -15.58 6.14 -2.81
CA GLN A 89 -15.58 4.82 -2.19
C GLN A 89 -14.41 4.65 -1.21
N ILE A 90 -13.20 5.11 -1.58
CA ILE A 90 -12.02 5.07 -0.69
C ILE A 90 -12.29 5.86 0.59
N LYS A 91 -12.82 7.08 0.43
CA LYS A 91 -13.18 7.95 1.55
C LYS A 91 -14.22 7.31 2.46
N MET A 92 -15.28 6.73 1.90
CA MET A 92 -16.33 6.04 2.67
C MET A 92 -15.75 4.85 3.46
N ARG A 93 -14.94 4.00 2.82
CA ARG A 93 -14.25 2.87 3.49
C ARG A 93 -13.38 3.33 4.66
N ARG A 94 -12.70 4.47 4.52
CA ARG A 94 -11.90 5.06 5.60
C ARG A 94 -12.78 5.58 6.74
N VAL A 95 -13.87 6.29 6.44
CA VAL A 95 -14.85 6.75 7.43
C VAL A 95 -15.43 5.58 8.22
N ASP A 96 -15.84 4.51 7.54
CA ASP A 96 -16.42 3.31 8.14
C ASP A 96 -15.45 2.57 9.09
N GLU A 97 -14.15 2.76 8.88
CA GLU A 97 -13.10 2.21 9.73
C GLU A 97 -12.55 3.21 10.77
N GLY A 98 -13.02 4.46 10.79
CA GLY A 98 -12.50 5.50 11.67
C GLY A 98 -11.10 6.01 11.28
N ILE A 99 -10.73 5.90 10.01
CA ILE A 99 -9.42 6.29 9.45
C ILE A 99 -9.51 7.72 8.87
N PRO A 100 -8.47 8.57 9.01
CA PRO A 100 -8.42 9.89 8.37
C PRO A 100 -8.44 9.83 6.82
N TYR A 101 -9.03 10.83 6.16
CA TYR A 101 -9.14 10.94 4.69
C TYR A 101 -8.71 12.34 4.17
#